data_AF-A0A0Q9PRN1-F1
#
_entry.id   AF-A0A0Q9PRN1-F1
#
_cell.length_a   1.000
_cell.length_b   1.000
_cell.length_c   1.000
_cell.angle_alpha   90.00
_cell.angle_beta   90.00
_cell.angle_gamma   90.00
#
_symmetry.space_group_name_H-M   'P 1'
#
loop_
_entity.id
_entity.type
_entity.pdbx_description
1 polymer ?
#
loop_
_entity_poly.entity_id
_entity_poly.type
_entity_poly.pdbx_seq_one_letter_code
_entity_poly.pdbx_strand_id
1 'polypeptide(L)'
;MRWLITLILLSCVSCLAGCSAYAVHHDVSIQQQEDLKPVVIKLFSTVLAKDEAASVSVSKRIMNYKIHHEIQILTKEEDTYFIVTYDILPASLEFILAGGGERTDDGWIKNCVRYVTLQEVNGDFQIKSMSSGP
;
A
#
# COMPACT_ATOMS: atom_id res chain seq x y z
N MET A 1 -78.32 -28.88 15.59
CA MET A 1 -77.46 -27.68 15.48
C MET A 1 -76.02 -28.12 15.53
N ARG A 2 -75.19 -27.58 14.64
CA ARG A 2 -73.91 -28.13 14.17
C ARG A 2 -72.84 -28.20 15.26
N TRP A 3 -72.10 -29.30 15.20
CA TRP A 3 -70.88 -29.57 15.96
C TRP A 3 -69.65 -28.96 15.28
N LEU A 4 -68.73 -28.59 16.16
CA LEU A 4 -67.30 -28.29 16.09
C LEU A 4 -66.42 -28.91 14.97
N ILE A 5 -65.30 -28.20 14.71
CA ILE A 5 -63.97 -28.62 14.19
C ILE A 5 -63.76 -28.58 12.68
N THR A 6 -62.90 -27.66 12.19
CA THR A 6 -61.58 -28.01 11.60
C THR A 6 -60.64 -26.79 11.52
N LEU A 7 -59.44 -26.93 12.08
CA LEU A 7 -58.26 -26.06 11.89
C LEU A 7 -57.78 -26.06 10.44
N ILE A 8 -57.34 -24.91 9.92
CA ILE A 8 -56.25 -24.83 8.94
C ILE A 8 -55.29 -23.69 9.35
N LEU A 9 -54.09 -24.12 9.76
CA LEU A 9 -52.86 -23.35 9.89
C LEU A 9 -52.27 -23.07 8.51
N LEU A 10 -51.89 -21.82 8.22
CA LEU A 10 -50.91 -21.46 7.18
C LEU A 10 -50.33 -20.08 7.57
N SER A 11 -49.28 -20.00 8.38
CA SER A 11 -47.86 -19.97 8.00
C SER A 11 -47.48 -18.93 6.93
N CYS A 12 -47.04 -17.74 7.36
CA CYS A 12 -46.05 -16.93 6.63
C CYS A 12 -45.08 -16.32 7.65
N VAL A 13 -44.00 -17.07 7.87
CA VAL A 13 -42.78 -16.67 8.58
C VAL A 13 -41.82 -16.06 7.56
N SER A 14 -40.96 -15.15 8.03
CA SER A 14 -39.74 -14.57 7.40
C SER A 14 -39.98 -13.61 6.22
N CYS A 15 -39.35 -12.42 6.16
CA CYS A 15 -37.90 -12.21 6.21
C CYS A 15 -37.50 -10.92 6.97
N LEU A 16 -36.94 -11.08 8.17
CA LEU A 16 -35.92 -10.16 8.69
C LEU A 16 -34.59 -10.64 8.12
N ALA A 17 -34.29 -10.29 6.87
CA ALA A 17 -32.96 -10.46 6.33
C ALA A 17 -32.12 -9.28 6.84
N GLY A 18 -31.36 -9.54 7.90
CA GLY A 18 -30.30 -8.64 8.34
C GLY A 18 -29.30 -8.44 7.21
N CYS A 19 -29.03 -7.19 6.87
CA CYS A 19 -27.82 -6.82 6.15
C CYS A 19 -26.63 -7.07 7.09
N SER A 20 -26.22 -8.32 7.26
CA SER A 20 -24.84 -8.62 7.64
C SER A 20 -23.98 -8.18 6.45
N ALA A 21 -23.49 -6.95 6.52
CA ALA A 21 -22.38 -6.52 5.70
C ALA A 21 -21.25 -7.52 5.94
N TYR A 22 -21.04 -8.43 4.99
CA TYR A 22 -19.87 -9.27 4.95
C TYR A 22 -18.69 -8.32 4.72
N ALA A 23 -18.02 -7.95 5.82
CA ALA A 23 -16.65 -7.50 5.76
C ALA A 23 -15.86 -8.70 5.24
N VAL A 24 -15.63 -8.75 3.93
CA VAL A 24 -14.73 -9.70 3.32
C VAL A 24 -13.33 -9.31 3.78
N HIS A 25 -12.88 -9.88 4.89
CA HIS A 25 -11.47 -9.91 5.24
C HIS A 25 -10.80 -10.81 4.22
N HIS A 26 -10.28 -10.20 3.15
CA HIS A 26 -9.40 -10.88 2.21
C HIS A 26 -8.05 -11.04 2.90
N ASP A 27 -7.88 -12.17 3.59
CA ASP A 27 -6.57 -12.62 4.04
C ASP A 27 -5.79 -13.02 2.78
N VAL A 28 -4.97 -12.11 2.28
CA VAL A 28 -4.14 -12.33 1.08
C VAL A 28 -3.02 -13.29 1.47
N SER A 29 -2.87 -14.39 0.73
CA SER A 29 -1.81 -15.36 1.02
C SER A 29 -0.42 -14.74 0.86
N ILE A 30 0.57 -15.21 1.63
CA ILE A 30 1.96 -14.71 1.57
C ILE A 30 2.51 -14.72 0.14
N GLN A 31 2.18 -15.75 -0.66
CA GLN A 31 2.59 -15.82 -2.06
C GLN A 31 2.00 -14.70 -2.92
N GLN A 32 0.71 -14.38 -2.73
CA GLN A 32 0.08 -13.27 -3.43
C GLN A 32 0.67 -11.91 -3.02
N GLN A 33 1.15 -11.77 -1.78
CA GLN A 33 1.85 -10.55 -1.34
C GLN A 33 3.24 -10.43 -1.99
N GLU A 34 3.98 -11.54 -2.11
CA GLU A 34 5.26 -11.60 -2.82
C GLU A 34 5.12 -11.19 -4.30
N ASP A 35 4.05 -11.62 -4.95
CA ASP A 35 3.76 -11.29 -6.36
C ASP A 35 3.52 -9.79 -6.59
N LEU A 36 3.27 -9.00 -5.52
CA LEU A 36 3.10 -7.56 -5.59
C LEU A 36 4.42 -6.77 -5.52
N LYS A 37 5.55 -7.39 -5.17
CA LYS A 37 6.86 -6.68 -5.10
C LYS A 37 7.22 -5.94 -6.39
N PRO A 38 7.07 -6.53 -7.60
CA PRO A 38 7.34 -5.79 -8.85
C PRO A 38 6.39 -4.60 -9.06
N VAL A 39 5.13 -4.73 -8.62
CA VAL A 39 4.13 -3.65 -8.68
C VAL A 39 4.56 -2.49 -7.79
N VAL A 40 4.98 -2.78 -6.56
CA VAL A 40 5.50 -1.77 -5.62
C VAL A 40 6.71 -1.05 -6.20
N ILE A 41 7.69 -1.78 -6.75
CA ILE A 41 8.88 -1.18 -7.37
C ILE A 41 8.49 -0.24 -8.50
N LYS A 42 7.56 -0.66 -9.38
CA LYS A 42 7.08 0.17 -10.50
C LYS A 42 6.39 1.44 -10.02
N LEU A 43 5.48 1.32 -9.05
CA LEU A 43 4.75 2.47 -8.50
C LEU A 43 5.69 3.43 -7.77
N PHE A 44 6.62 2.91 -6.97
CA PHE A 44 7.57 3.72 -6.22
C PHE A 44 8.61 4.39 -7.13
N SER A 45 9.08 3.71 -8.19
CA SER A 45 9.91 4.31 -9.24
C SER A 45 9.21 5.51 -9.91
N THR A 46 7.90 5.43 -10.13
CA THR A 46 7.11 6.54 -10.67
C THR A 46 7.07 7.73 -9.71
N VAL A 47 7.10 7.50 -8.40
CA VAL A 47 7.23 8.57 -7.40
C VAL A 47 8.60 9.23 -7.50
N LEU A 48 9.68 8.45 -7.47
CA LEU A 48 11.05 8.99 -7.53
C LEU A 48 11.33 9.73 -8.84
N ALA A 49 10.80 9.25 -9.97
CA ALA A 49 10.91 9.93 -11.26
C ALA A 49 10.26 11.33 -11.27
N LYS A 50 9.24 11.58 -10.43
CA LYS A 50 8.69 12.93 -10.27
C LYS A 50 9.65 13.85 -9.52
N ASP A 51 10.43 13.32 -8.59
CA ASP A 51 11.43 14.06 -7.83
C ASP A 51 12.67 14.42 -8.68
N GLU A 52 12.84 13.79 -9.85
CA GLU A 52 13.84 14.15 -10.87
C GLU A 52 13.42 15.34 -11.74
N ALA A 53 12.13 15.69 -11.75
CA ALA A 53 11.60 16.67 -12.69
C ALA A 53 12.27 18.04 -12.53
N ALA A 54 12.52 18.71 -13.67
CA ALA A 54 13.18 20.02 -13.68
C ALA A 54 12.40 21.10 -12.91
N SER A 55 11.08 20.92 -12.75
CA SER A 55 10.19 21.78 -11.97
C SER A 55 10.39 21.67 -10.45
N VAL A 56 11.04 20.62 -9.96
CA VAL A 56 11.36 20.46 -8.53
C VAL A 56 12.51 21.39 -8.17
N SER A 57 12.37 22.10 -7.03
CA SER A 57 13.42 22.98 -6.52
C SER A 57 14.72 22.21 -6.30
N VAL A 58 15.86 22.81 -6.63
CA VAL A 58 17.18 22.17 -6.55
C VAL A 58 17.48 21.54 -5.18
N SER A 59 17.03 22.15 -4.08
CA SER A 59 17.19 21.63 -2.71
C SER A 59 16.32 20.41 -2.36
N LYS A 60 15.47 19.95 -3.29
CA LYS A 60 14.63 18.75 -3.14
C LYS A 60 14.70 17.82 -4.34
N ARG A 61 15.37 18.24 -5.42
CA ARG A 61 15.45 17.50 -6.68
C ARG A 61 16.53 16.43 -6.59
N ILE A 62 16.24 15.24 -7.08
CA ILE A 62 17.22 14.18 -7.28
C ILE A 62 17.67 14.15 -8.75
N MET A 63 18.87 13.67 -9.02
CA MET A 63 19.42 13.47 -10.37
C MET A 63 19.35 12.02 -10.82
N ASN A 64 19.29 11.10 -9.86
CA ASN A 64 19.24 9.67 -10.10
C ASN A 64 18.75 8.94 -8.83
N TYR A 65 18.30 7.70 -8.98
CA TYR A 65 17.94 6.82 -7.88
C TYR A 65 18.21 5.34 -8.21
N LYS A 66 18.32 4.52 -7.17
CA LYS A 66 18.41 3.06 -7.27
C LYS A 66 17.48 2.43 -6.26
N ILE A 67 16.50 1.66 -6.71
CA ILE A 67 15.67 0.84 -5.82
C ILE A 67 16.35 -0.50 -5.64
N HIS A 68 16.55 -0.94 -4.41
CA HIS A 68 17.15 -2.24 -4.14
C HIS A 68 16.12 -3.34 -4.43
N HIS A 69 16.58 -4.46 -4.97
CA HIS A 69 15.67 -5.55 -5.39
C HIS A 69 14.95 -6.24 -4.22
N GLU A 70 15.58 -6.22 -3.04
CA GLU A 70 15.00 -6.84 -1.86
C GLU A 70 13.95 -5.92 -1.24
N ILE A 71 12.69 -6.33 -1.39
CA ILE A 71 11.54 -5.70 -0.72
C ILE A 71 11.13 -6.62 0.43
N GLN A 72 11.12 -6.10 1.65
CA GLN A 72 10.60 -6.83 2.80
C GLN A 72 9.10 -6.60 2.92
N ILE A 73 8.37 -7.61 3.39
CA ILE A 73 6.93 -7.53 3.61
C ILE A 73 6.67 -7.66 5.10
N LEU A 74 5.97 -6.69 5.66
CA LEU A 74 5.50 -6.71 7.05
C LEU A 74 3.98 -6.60 7.05
N THR A 75 3.31 -7.65 7.51
CA THR A 75 1.85 -7.62 7.71
C THR A 75 1.56 -7.28 9.17
N LYS A 76 0.77 -6.24 9.41
CA LYS A 76 0.34 -5.84 10.75
C LYS A 76 -1.14 -5.48 10.72
N GLU A 77 -1.92 -6.21 11.52
CA GLU A 77 -3.38 -6.09 11.55
C GLU A 77 -3.96 -6.30 10.14
N GLU A 78 -4.65 -5.31 9.58
CA GLU A 78 -5.27 -5.37 8.25
C GLU A 78 -4.38 -4.76 7.15
N ASP A 79 -3.23 -4.19 7.50
CA ASP A 79 -2.35 -3.52 6.53
C ASP A 79 -1.13 -4.41 6.18
N THR A 80 -0.78 -4.41 4.90
CA THR A 80 0.48 -4.96 4.39
C THR A 80 1.42 -3.82 4.03
N TYR A 81 2.60 -3.80 4.65
CA TYR A 81 3.65 -2.82 4.43
C TYR A 81 4.76 -3.44 3.59
N PHE A 82 5.03 -2.83 2.45
CA PHE A 82 6.21 -3.12 1.64
C PHE A 82 7.32 -2.16 2.05
N ILE A 83 8.40 -2.71 2.59
CA ILE A 83 9.56 -1.93 3.03
C ILE A 83 10.54 -1.89 1.86
N VAL A 84 10.68 -0.69 1.29
CA VAL A 84 11.50 -0.43 0.11
C VAL A 84 12.77 0.29 0.55
N THR A 85 13.93 -0.34 0.30
CA THR A 85 15.24 0.29 0.45
C THR A 85 15.70 0.86 -0.88
N TYR A 86 16.25 2.07 -0.86
CA TYR A 86 16.68 2.77 -2.07
C TYR A 86 17.79 3.78 -1.78
N ASP A 87 18.49 4.18 -2.83
CA ASP A 87 19.51 5.22 -2.80
C ASP A 87 19.10 6.35 -3.75
N ILE A 88 19.49 7.59 -3.41
CA ILE A 88 19.25 8.76 -4.26
C ILE A 88 20.53 9.56 -4.44
N LEU A 89 20.70 10.12 -5.64
CA LEU A 89 21.74 11.11 -5.93
C LEU A 89 21.10 12.50 -5.96
N PRO A 90 21.31 13.35 -4.95
CA PRO A 90 20.72 14.68 -4.90
C PRO A 90 21.31 15.63 -5.95
N ALA A 91 20.53 16.59 -6.43
CA ALA A 91 21.00 17.62 -7.37
C ALA A 91 21.84 18.73 -6.72
N SER A 92 21.92 18.77 -5.39
CA SER A 92 22.68 19.77 -4.63
C SER A 92 23.08 19.24 -3.26
N LEU A 93 24.14 19.83 -2.68
CA LEU A 93 24.53 19.60 -1.28
C LEU A 93 23.52 20.18 -0.28
N GLU A 94 22.74 21.18 -0.70
CA GLU A 94 21.62 21.76 0.07
C GLU A 94 20.37 20.86 0.08
N PHE A 95 20.49 19.64 -0.45
CA PHE A 95 19.37 18.72 -0.50
C PHE A 95 18.89 18.37 0.91
N ILE A 96 17.60 18.63 1.14
CA ILE A 96 16.94 18.39 2.41
C ILE A 96 16.62 16.90 2.51
N LEU A 97 17.31 16.20 3.40
CA LEU A 97 16.99 14.83 3.73
C LEU A 97 15.76 14.78 4.65
N ALA A 98 14.64 14.30 4.12
CA ALA A 98 13.41 14.05 4.88
C ALA A 98 13.18 12.54 5.03
N GLY A 99 13.66 12.00 6.15
CA GLY A 99 13.64 10.56 6.49
C GLY A 99 15.03 10.03 6.83
N GLY A 100 15.15 8.70 6.94
CA GLY A 100 16.44 8.02 7.07
C GLY A 100 17.32 8.08 5.82
N GLY A 101 18.54 7.55 5.95
CA GLY A 101 19.56 7.48 4.90
C GLY A 101 20.87 8.15 5.31
N GLU A 102 21.97 7.74 4.69
CA GLU A 102 23.32 8.22 5.00
C GLU A 102 23.95 8.87 3.77
N ARG A 103 24.41 10.11 3.92
CA ARG A 103 25.17 10.78 2.86
C ARG A 103 26.59 10.21 2.84
N THR A 104 26.98 9.64 1.72
CA THR A 104 28.31 9.05 1.50
C THR A 104 29.22 9.99 0.71
N ASP A 105 30.53 9.74 0.76
CA ASP A 105 31.56 10.56 0.12
C ASP A 105 31.43 10.64 -1.42
N ASP A 106 30.76 9.66 -2.03
CA ASP A 106 30.43 9.64 -3.46
C ASP A 106 29.23 10.54 -3.83
N GLY A 107 28.69 11.28 -2.85
CA GLY A 107 27.59 12.22 -3.03
C GLY A 107 26.19 11.57 -3.00
N TRP A 108 26.09 10.24 -2.99
CA TRP A 108 24.82 9.55 -2.83
C TRP A 108 24.30 9.65 -1.39
N ILE A 109 22.99 9.56 -1.25
CA ILE A 109 22.33 9.28 0.01
C ILE A 109 21.86 7.84 -0.07
N LYS A 110 22.46 6.97 0.74
CA LYS A 110 22.26 5.52 0.67
C LYS A 110 21.36 5.00 1.79
N ASN A 111 20.81 3.82 1.59
CA ASN A 111 20.01 3.09 2.58
C ASN A 111 18.77 3.89 3.05
N CYS A 112 18.17 4.67 2.16
CA CYS A 112 16.89 5.31 2.44
C CYS A 112 15.82 4.22 2.56
N VAL A 113 14.91 4.36 3.53
CA VAL A 113 13.81 3.42 3.76
C VAL A 113 12.47 4.10 3.59
N ARG A 114 11.57 3.44 2.86
CA ARG A 114 10.16 3.81 2.73
C ARG A 114 9.26 2.62 3.01
N TYR A 115 8.23 2.86 3.80
CA TYR A 115 7.13 1.93 3.99
C TYR A 115 6.02 2.32 3.03
N VAL A 116 5.61 1.39 2.18
CA VAL A 116 4.59 1.59 1.15
C VAL A 116 3.42 0.66 1.43
N THR A 117 2.21 1.21 1.49
CA THR A 117 0.99 0.39 1.49
C THR A 117 0.26 0.58 0.16
N LEU A 118 -0.38 -0.49 -0.31
CA LEU A 118 -1.16 -0.47 -1.54
C LEU A 118 -2.65 -0.54 -1.24
N GLN A 119 -3.44 -0.03 -2.17
CA GLN A 119 -4.87 -0.28 -2.26
C GLN A 119 -5.22 -0.66 -3.70
N GLU A 120 -6.23 -1.49 -3.87
CA GLU A 120 -6.79 -1.79 -5.19
C GLU A 120 -7.97 -0.82 -5.45
N VAL A 121 -7.93 -0.15 -6.60
CA VAL A 121 -8.99 0.77 -7.05
C VAL A 121 -9.32 0.44 -8.49
N ASN A 122 -10.56 -0.01 -8.74
CA ASN A 122 -11.05 -0.40 -10.06
C ASN A 122 -10.20 -1.48 -10.77
N GLY A 123 -9.63 -2.42 -10.00
CA GLY A 123 -8.78 -3.50 -10.55
C GLY A 123 -7.30 -3.15 -10.71
N ASP A 124 -6.91 -1.91 -10.37
CA ASP A 124 -5.51 -1.46 -10.43
C ASP A 124 -4.96 -1.16 -9.04
N PHE A 125 -3.71 -1.58 -8.79
CA PHE A 125 -2.99 -1.24 -7.57
C PHE A 125 -2.49 0.20 -7.60
N GLN A 126 -2.70 0.91 -6.49
CA GLN A 126 -2.23 2.27 -6.26
C GLN A 126 -1.55 2.35 -4.89
N ILE A 127 -0.62 3.30 -4.74
CA ILE A 127 -0.05 3.62 -3.43
C ILE A 127 -1.15 4.28 -2.58
N LYS A 128 -1.56 3.61 -1.51
CA LYS A 128 -2.50 4.13 -0.51
C LYS A 128 -1.81 5.14 0.39
N SER A 129 -0.64 4.77 0.91
CA SER A 129 0.17 5.64 1.77
C SER A 129 1.66 5.33 1.64
N MET A 130 2.47 6.32 1.99
CA MET A 130 3.92 6.20 2.18
C MET A 130 4.32 6.83 3.49
N SER A 131 5.24 6.21 4.20
CA SER A 131 5.91 6.80 5.36
C SER A 131 7.42 6.58 5.31
N SER A 132 8.16 7.52 5.88
CA SER A 132 9.61 7.42 6.03
C SER A 132 9.94 6.47 7.16
N GLY A 133 10.91 5.58 6.93
CA GLY A 133 11.52 4.83 8.03
C GLY A 133 12.43 5.69 8.90
N PRO A 134 12.77 5.19 10.11
CA PRO A 134 13.80 5.79 10.95
C PRO A 134 15.14 5.90 10.23
#